data_AF-A0A9D5G2L1-F1
#
_entry.id   AF-A0A9D5G2L1-F1
#
_cell.length_a   1.000
_cell.length_b   1.000
_cell.length_c   1.000
_cell.angle_alpha   90.00
_cell.angle_beta   90.00
_cell.angle_gamma   90.00
#
_symmetry.space_group_name_H-M   'P 1'
#
loop_
_entity.id
_entity.type
_entity.pdbx_description
1 polymer ?
#
loop_
_entity_poly.entity_id
_entity_poly.type
_entity_poly.pdbx_seq_one_letter_code
_entity_poly.pdbx_strand_id
1 'polypeptide(L)'
;MDALAGIIRETLIVAAVLCFPVLFVATGIGTLVAVLQAATQVQEQTLTLLPKMLAVGAMIALFGAFGLGLCGSLFTDAIRMLPQIVRAAP
;
A
#
# COMPACT_ATOMS: atom_id res chain seq x y z
N MET A 1 24.38 -8.37 12.04
CA MET A 1 22.93 -8.63 11.92
C MET A 1 22.11 -7.33 11.86
N ASP A 2 22.71 -6.20 12.25
CA ASP A 2 22.06 -4.88 12.32
C ASP A 2 21.70 -4.29 10.96
N ALA A 3 22.53 -4.55 9.94
CA ALA A 3 22.26 -4.13 8.56
C ALA A 3 20.99 -4.78 7.99
N LEU A 4 20.78 -6.07 8.24
CA LEU A 4 19.56 -6.78 7.81
C LEU A 4 18.33 -6.27 8.57
N ALA A 5 18.45 -6.10 9.89
CA ALA A 5 17.36 -5.57 10.71
C ALA A 5 16.93 -4.16 10.28
N GLY A 6 17.89 -3.31 9.88
CA GLY A 6 17.64 -1.97 9.34
C GLY A 6 16.77 -1.99 8.08
N ILE A 7 17.16 -2.79 7.08
CA ILE A 7 16.42 -2.91 5.81
C ILE A 7 15.01 -3.47 6.04
N ILE A 8 14.87 -4.48 6.89
CA ILE A 8 13.56 -5.07 7.20
C ILE A 8 12.65 -4.02 7.82
N ARG A 9 13.16 -3.25 8.80
CA ARG A 9 12.40 -2.18 9.44
C ARG A 9 11.97 -1.10 8.43
N GLU A 10 12.87 -0.69 7.56
CA GLU A 10 12.60 0.30 6.53
C GLU A 10 11.58 -0.20 5.51
N THR A 11 11.70 -1.46 5.08
CA THR A 11 10.73 -2.13 4.22
C THR A 11 9.33 -2.13 4.82
N LEU A 12 9.20 -2.45 6.12
CA LEU A 12 7.92 -2.44 6.82
C LEU A 12 7.31 -1.03 6.90
N ILE A 13 8.14 -0.01 7.13
CA ILE A 13 7.68 1.39 7.16
C ILE A 13 7.21 1.81 5.78
N VAL A 14 7.97 1.53 4.72
CA VAL A 14 7.58 1.85 3.35
C VAL A 14 6.27 1.15 2.96
N ALA A 15 6.14 -0.14 3.28
CA ALA A 15 4.91 -0.89 3.04
C ALA A 15 3.71 -0.29 3.79
N ALA A 16 3.89 0.10 5.05
CA ALA A 16 2.85 0.74 5.84
C ALA A 16 2.43 2.08 5.22
N VAL A 17 3.39 2.94 4.85
CA VAL A 17 3.14 4.25 4.22
C VAL A 17 2.41 4.09 2.88
N LEU A 18 2.76 3.07 2.09
CA LEU A 18 2.12 2.82 0.80
C LEU A 18 0.67 2.35 0.95
N CYS A 19 0.42 1.43 1.91
CA CYS A 19 -0.90 0.87 2.14
C CYS A 19 -1.85 1.86 2.83
N PHE A 20 -1.36 2.72 3.71
CA PHE A 20 -2.17 3.62 4.53
C PHE A 20 -3.18 4.47 3.73
N PRO A 21 -2.79 5.25 2.70
CA PRO A 21 -3.71 6.10 1.96
C PRO A 21 -4.77 5.28 1.20
N VAL A 22 -4.37 4.14 0.63
CA VAL A 22 -5.29 3.25 -0.11
C VAL A 22 -6.31 2.63 0.84
N LEU A 23 -5.85 2.12 1.99
CA LEU A 23 -6.71 1.51 3.01
C LEU A 23 -7.69 2.52 3.62
N PHE A 24 -7.23 3.75 3.88
CA PHE A 24 -8.07 4.81 4.43
C PHE A 24 -9.25 5.11 3.50
N VAL A 25 -8.97 5.30 2.20
CA VAL A 25 -10.00 5.57 1.20
C VAL A 25 -10.90 4.35 0.96
N ALA A 26 -10.32 3.15 0.85
CA ALA A 26 -11.08 1.92 0.63
C ALA A 26 -12.05 1.63 1.79
N THR A 27 -11.63 1.91 3.02
CA THR A 27 -12.47 1.74 4.21
C THR A 27 -13.54 2.83 4.26
N GLY A 28 -13.18 4.10 4.09
CA GLY A 28 -14.14 5.21 4.14
C GLY A 28 -15.26 5.06 3.11
N ILE A 29 -14.91 4.73 1.87
CA ILE A 29 -15.91 4.53 0.80
C ILE A 29 -16.67 3.24 0.98
N GLY A 30 -16.02 2.17 1.45
CA GLY A 30 -16.69 0.92 1.79
C GLY A 30 -17.78 1.13 2.86
N THR A 31 -17.47 1.89 3.91
CA THR A 31 -18.43 2.24 4.95
C THR A 31 -19.57 3.10 4.42
N LEU A 32 -19.26 4.12 3.61
CA LEU A 32 -20.27 5.04 3.07
C LEU A 32 -21.26 4.30 2.16
N VAL A 33 -20.75 3.42 1.29
CA VAL A 33 -21.60 2.58 0.43
C VAL A 33 -22.41 1.58 1.25
N ALA A 34 -21.83 0.98 2.30
CA ALA A 34 -22.57 0.06 3.18
C ALA A 34 -23.75 0.72 3.89
N VAL A 35 -23.61 1.98 4.33
CA VAL A 35 -24.71 2.76 4.92
C VAL A 35 -25.81 3.04 3.88
N LEU A 36 -25.43 3.43 2.67
CA LEU A 36 -26.40 3.67 1.58
C LEU A 36 -27.13 2.39 1.17
N GLN A 37 -26.42 1.26 1.16
CA GLN A 37 -26.97 -0.05 0.89
C GLN A 37 -28.02 -0.44 1.94
N ALA A 38 -27.70 -0.24 3.22
CA ALA A 38 -28.60 -0.51 4.33
C ALA A 38 -29.82 0.42 4.35
N ALA A 39 -29.64 1.71 4.04
CA ALA A 39 -30.71 2.70 4.03
C ALA A 39 -31.73 2.48 2.90
N THR A 40 -31.30 1.96 1.75
CA THR A 40 -32.15 1.76 0.57
C THR A 40 -32.63 0.32 0.39
N GLN A 41 -32.18 -0.62 1.23
CA GLN A 41 -32.47 -2.06 1.13
C GLN A 41 -32.04 -2.71 -0.20
N VAL A 42 -31.14 -2.07 -0.97
CA VAL A 42 -30.67 -2.58 -2.26
C VAL A 42 -29.42 -3.44 -2.07
N GLN A 43 -29.57 -4.77 -2.11
CA GLN A 43 -28.46 -5.71 -1.87
C GLN A 43 -27.73 -6.16 -3.15
N GLU A 44 -27.61 -5.29 -4.16
CA GLU A 44 -26.96 -5.61 -5.43
C GLU A 44 -25.42 -5.61 -5.30
N GLN A 45 -24.80 -6.80 -5.43
CA GLN A 45 -23.35 -7.00 -5.29
C GLN A 45 -22.51 -6.15 -6.28
N THR A 46 -23.03 -5.87 -7.47
CA THR A 46 -22.35 -5.05 -8.48
C THR A 46 -22.26 -3.57 -8.10
N LEU A 47 -23.30 -3.05 -7.43
CA LEU A 47 -23.40 -1.64 -7.03
C LEU A 47 -22.46 -1.31 -5.86
N THR A 48 -22.14 -2.32 -5.02
CA THR A 48 -21.16 -2.18 -3.93
C THR A 48 -19.72 -2.24 -4.43
N LEU A 49 -19.46 -2.98 -5.51
CA LEU A 49 -18.11 -3.18 -6.04
C LEU A 49 -17.61 -1.98 -6.84
N LEU A 50 -18.47 -1.38 -7.68
CA LEU A 50 -18.08 -0.35 -8.64
C LEU A 50 -17.51 0.93 -7.98
N PRO A 51 -18.17 1.56 -6.99
CA PRO A 51 -17.67 2.79 -6.38
C PRO A 51 -16.34 2.56 -5.64
N LYS A 52 -16.20 1.41 -4.98
CA LYS A 52 -14.98 1.03 -4.26
C LYS A 52 -13.80 0.82 -5.20
N MET A 53 -14.00 0.12 -6.33
CA MET A 53 -12.94 -0.09 -7.31
C MET A 53 -12.51 1.22 -7.98
N LEU A 54 -13.45 2.09 -8.34
CA LEU A 54 -13.15 3.39 -8.93
C LEU A 54 -12.33 4.26 -7.98
N ALA A 55 -12.63 4.23 -6.69
CA ALA A 55 -11.88 5.00 -5.71
C ALA A 55 -10.48 4.47 -5.43
N VAL A 56 -10.33 3.14 -5.33
CA VAL A 56 -9.00 2.52 -5.19
C VAL A 56 -8.17 2.75 -6.45
N GLY A 57 -8.76 2.61 -7.64
CA GLY A 57 -8.11 2.95 -8.90
C GLY A 57 -7.72 4.44 -8.97
N ALA A 58 -8.63 5.30 -8.52
CA ALA A 58 -8.45 6.70 -8.13
C ALA A 58 -7.11 6.97 -7.43
N MET A 59 -6.99 6.34 -6.25
CA MET A 59 -5.84 6.49 -5.37
C MET A 59 -4.57 5.93 -5.97
N ILE A 60 -4.62 4.79 -6.64
CA ILE A 60 -3.44 4.22 -7.31
C ILE A 60 -2.99 5.12 -8.46
N ALA A 61 -3.90 5.73 -9.23
CA ALA A 61 -3.52 6.65 -10.29
C ALA A 61 -2.83 7.91 -9.75
N LEU A 62 -3.33 8.45 -8.63
CA LEU A 62 -2.78 9.66 -8.00
C LEU A 62 -1.48 9.41 -7.23
N PHE A 63 -1.42 8.33 -6.45
CA PHE A 63 -0.30 8.00 -5.56
C PHE A 63 0.65 6.94 -6.14
N GLY A 64 0.37 6.38 -7.32
CA GLY A 64 1.17 5.33 -7.92
C GLY A 64 2.60 5.76 -8.22
N ALA A 65 2.79 6.97 -8.74
CA ALA A 65 4.12 7.52 -8.99
C ALA A 65 4.93 7.69 -7.69
N PHE A 66 4.27 8.16 -6.62
CA PHE A 66 4.89 8.27 -5.30
C PHE A 66 5.29 6.90 -4.75
N GLY A 67 4.40 5.91 -4.83
CA GLY A 67 4.67 4.54 -4.38
C GLY A 67 5.80 3.86 -5.15
N LEU A 68 5.85 4.06 -6.47
CA LEU A 68 6.96 3.59 -7.31
C LEU A 68 8.30 4.22 -6.89
N GLY A 69 8.31 5.51 -6.54
CA GLY A 69 9.50 6.18 -6.02
C GLY A 69 10.02 5.55 -4.72
N LEU A 70 9.12 5.27 -3.77
CA LEU A 70 9.47 4.61 -2.51
C LEU A 70 10.04 3.20 -2.76
N CYS A 71 9.38 2.39 -3.58
CA CYS A 71 9.87 1.05 -3.94
C CYS A 71 11.22 1.10 -4.65
N GLY A 72 11.43 2.08 -5.55
CA GLY A 72 12.69 2.26 -6.25
C GLY A 72 13.84 2.66 -5.32
N SER A 73 13.57 3.53 -4.33
CA SER A 73 14.56 3.89 -3.30
C SER A 73 14.95 2.68 -2.44
N LEU A 74 13.95 1.95 -1.91
CA LEU A 74 14.15 0.74 -1.12
C LEU A 74 14.95 -0.31 -1.90
N PHE A 75 14.65 -0.51 -3.17
CA PHE A 75 15.37 -1.45 -4.04
C PHE A 75 16.84 -1.06 -4.22
N THR A 76 17.10 0.23 -4.45
CA THR A 76 18.47 0.74 -4.62
C THR A 76 19.27 0.61 -3.33
N ASP A 77 18.65 0.90 -2.19
CA ASP A 77 19.30 0.80 -0.88
C ASP A 77 19.56 -0.65 -0.49
N ALA A 78 18.64 -1.56 -0.80
CA ALA A 78 18.85 -3.00 -0.65
C ALA A 78 20.08 -3.48 -1.46
N ILE A 79 20.21 -3.05 -2.73
CA ILE A 79 21.36 -3.41 -3.57
C ILE A 79 22.66 -2.82 -3.01
N ARG A 80 22.67 -1.58 -2.54
CA ARG A 80 23.86 -0.94 -1.95
C ARG A 80 24.34 -1.63 -0.68
N MET A 81 23.47 -2.34 0.03
CA MET A 81 23.80 -3.09 1.24
C MET A 81 24.26 -4.52 0.97
N LEU A 82 23.99 -5.10 -0.22
CA LEU A 82 24.47 -6.44 -0.61
C LEU A 82 25.99 -6.66 -0.44
N PRO A 83 26.89 -5.75 -0.87
CA PRO A 83 28.33 -5.93 -0.70
C PRO A 83 28.75 -6.03 0.76
N GLN A 84 27.98 -5.39 1.65
CA GLN A 84 28.24 -5.31 3.08
C GLN A 84 27.83 -6.61 3.78
N ILE A 85 26.71 -7.21 3.34
CA ILE A 85 26.23 -8.51 3.81
C ILE A 85 27.15 -9.63 3.32
N VAL A 86 27.57 -9.58 2.06
CA VAL A 86 28.50 -10.56 1.49
C VAL A 86 29.88 -10.51 2.17
N ARG A 87 30.39 -9.33 2.53
CA ARG A 87 31.66 -9.19 3.27
C ARG A 87 31.58 -9.64 4.74
N ALA A 88 30.37 -9.71 5.30
CA ALA A 88 30.14 -10.18 6.67
C ALA A 88 29.81 -11.68 6.75
N ALA A 89 29.64 -12.35 5.59
CA ALA A 89 29.55 -13.80 5.50
C ALA A 89 30.97 -14.37 5.43
N PRO A 90 31.43 -15.13 6.44
CA PRO A 90 32.75 -15.77 6.44
C PRO A 90 32.90 -16.81 5.33
#